data_AF-A0A7X8M9R1-F1
#
_entry.id   AF-A0A7X8M9R1-F1
#
_cell.length_a   1.000
_cell.length_b   1.000
_cell.length_c   1.000
_cell.angle_alpha   90.00
_cell.angle_beta   90.00
_cell.angle_gamma   90.00
#
_symmetry.space_group_name_H-M   'P 1'
#
loop_
_entity.id
_entity.type
_entity.pdbx_description
1 polymer ?
#
loop_
_entity_poly.entity_id
_entity_poly.type
_entity_poly.pdbx_seq_one_letter_code
_entity_poly.pdbx_strand_id
1 'polypeptide(L)'
;MVHVEGQTIDGIGHINDFFIDRYEVTNRQFKEFVDNDGYRKRAYWPQTFVKDGKTLSWENGIREFVDQTGRAGPAGWQAGDYPEGQGEFPVCGISWYEAAAYARYAGKSLPTAAHWRMAGRGGISSYLYSRGFSALLAPRSNFNGVGTVPVGSSSGITCYGAYDMAGNVREWCWNESPMGRVIRGGAWNDATYMMINISQASPFDRSLKNGFRCAVYPDSTKIPSSAFAPVTLEEEVDFYREKPVSNAIFQVYKEQFRYDEADLNARVEWRKEDAPDWICEKISFSAAYDNERMMAYLFLPVKVSPPFQTIIYFPGGGAFYLRNSTELENYWEFDVRLSYLVKNGRAVLFPIYKGTFERGEDALAVADENSYLYTEFLIKQVKDFKRCIDYLESRPEIDAEKLAYFGFSRGGVMGVLIPAVEDRIKVNIFAVGALFAGGRPEIRGINYVGHITMPTLMLNGRYDMTCPYETNVKPMYDLLGTPKEDKRLILYDSDHFIPRNEFIKEALNWLDHYLGPVK
;
A
#
# COMPACT_ATOMS: atom_id res chain seq x y z
N MET A 1 29.00 10.57 -0.54
CA MET A 1 28.56 9.20 -0.86
C MET A 1 28.89 8.28 0.30
N VAL A 2 28.29 7.10 0.35
CA VAL A 2 28.59 6.03 1.28
C VAL A 2 29.05 4.79 0.51
N HIS A 3 29.93 4.00 1.12
CA HIS A 3 30.40 2.73 0.58
C HIS A 3 29.43 1.62 0.98
N VAL A 4 29.05 0.79 0.00
CA VAL A 4 28.21 -0.38 0.21
C VAL A 4 29.03 -1.60 -0.19
N GLU A 5 29.20 -2.51 0.77
CA GLU A 5 29.91 -3.77 0.58
C GLU A 5 29.14 -4.69 -0.38
N GLY A 6 29.89 -5.37 -1.25
CA GLY A 6 29.36 -6.30 -2.23
C GLY A 6 28.63 -7.49 -1.60
N GLN A 7 27.60 -7.98 -2.30
CA GLN A 7 26.79 -9.11 -1.84
C GLN A 7 26.32 -9.95 -3.02
N THR A 8 26.17 -11.26 -2.80
CA THR A 8 25.48 -12.15 -3.73
C THR A 8 23.98 -12.07 -3.52
N ILE A 9 23.25 -11.83 -4.61
CA ILE A 9 21.79 -11.75 -4.63
C ILE A 9 21.23 -12.88 -5.50
N ASP A 10 20.31 -13.66 -4.95
CA ASP A 10 19.64 -14.73 -5.68
C ASP A 10 18.96 -14.20 -6.96
N GLY A 11 19.12 -14.91 -8.07
CA GLY A 11 18.61 -14.52 -9.39
C GLY A 11 19.41 -13.41 -10.10
N ILE A 12 20.33 -12.72 -9.42
CA ILE A 12 21.17 -11.67 -10.03
C ILE A 12 22.64 -12.11 -10.13
N GLY A 13 23.19 -12.70 -9.06
CA GLY A 13 24.61 -13.02 -8.93
C GLY A 13 25.34 -12.08 -7.95
N HIS A 14 26.67 -12.12 -7.98
CA HIS A 14 27.50 -11.30 -7.09
C HIS A 14 27.61 -9.85 -7.58
N ILE A 15 27.11 -8.91 -6.78
CA ILE A 15 27.29 -7.48 -7.00
C ILE A 15 28.49 -7.03 -6.16
N ASN A 16 29.51 -6.46 -6.82
CA ASN A 16 30.69 -5.92 -6.15
C ASN A 16 30.39 -4.61 -5.41
N ASP A 17 31.35 -4.17 -4.59
CA ASP A 17 31.33 -2.89 -3.91
C ASP A 17 30.99 -1.72 -4.83
N PHE A 18 30.17 -0.82 -4.31
CA PHE A 18 29.78 0.40 -5.00
C PHE A 18 29.61 1.55 -4.02
N PHE A 19 29.45 2.75 -4.56
CA PHE A 19 29.13 3.93 -3.79
C PHE A 19 27.74 4.42 -4.14
N ILE A 20 27.00 4.89 -3.16
CA ILE A 20 25.69 5.55 -3.37
C ILE A 20 25.67 6.89 -2.66
N ASP A 21 24.92 7.85 -3.17
CA ASP A 21 24.77 9.15 -2.52
C ASP A 21 24.20 8.99 -1.10
N ARG A 22 24.77 9.78 -0.17
CA ARG A 22 24.39 9.75 1.24
C ARG A 22 22.94 10.23 1.42
N TYR A 23 22.54 11.18 0.61
CA TYR A 23 21.25 11.85 0.60
C TYR A 23 20.62 11.73 -0.79
N GLU A 24 19.32 12.00 -0.88
CA GLU A 24 18.65 12.29 -2.15
C GLU A 24 19.32 13.52 -2.82
N VAL A 25 19.21 13.63 -4.14
CA VAL A 25 19.70 14.82 -4.87
C VAL A 25 18.87 16.03 -4.44
N THR A 26 19.51 17.14 -4.07
CA THR A 26 18.80 18.32 -3.60
C THR A 26 18.35 19.23 -4.75
N ASN A 27 17.37 20.10 -4.49
CA ASN A 27 16.96 21.14 -5.43
C ASN A 27 18.15 22.01 -5.88
N ARG A 28 19.06 22.39 -4.96
CA ARG A 28 20.25 23.18 -5.32
C ARG A 28 21.15 22.44 -6.29
N GLN A 29 21.44 21.17 -6.03
CA GLN A 29 22.25 20.34 -6.92
C GLN A 29 21.61 20.20 -8.30
N PHE A 30 20.30 19.94 -8.35
CA PHE A 30 19.58 19.85 -9.61
C PHE A 30 19.52 21.21 -10.35
N LYS A 31 19.45 22.31 -9.62
CA LYS A 31 19.49 23.68 -10.18
C LYS A 31 20.81 23.95 -10.90
N GLU A 32 21.93 23.47 -10.36
CA GLU A 32 23.23 23.55 -11.05
C GLU A 32 23.18 22.82 -12.41
N PHE A 33 22.53 21.66 -12.50
CA PHE A 33 22.32 20.97 -13.77
C PHE A 33 21.48 21.79 -14.75
N VAL A 34 20.39 22.42 -14.28
CA VAL A 34 19.54 23.29 -15.11
C VAL A 34 20.33 24.50 -15.62
N ASP A 35 21.06 25.18 -14.73
CA ASP A 35 21.84 26.39 -15.03
C ASP A 35 23.02 26.11 -15.96
N ASN A 36 23.54 24.88 -15.95
CA ASN A 36 24.57 24.42 -16.88
C ASN A 36 23.99 23.86 -18.20
N ASP A 37 22.82 24.35 -18.63
CA ASP A 37 22.13 23.97 -19.87
C ASP A 37 21.79 22.47 -19.96
N GLY A 38 21.54 21.81 -18.82
CA GLY A 38 21.30 20.38 -18.74
C GLY A 38 20.19 19.86 -19.67
N TYR A 39 19.11 20.63 -19.81
CA TYR A 39 17.98 20.30 -20.69
C TYR A 39 18.26 20.58 -22.18
N ARG A 40 19.32 21.33 -22.52
CA ARG A 40 19.68 21.68 -23.90
C ARG A 40 20.81 20.81 -24.46
N LYS A 41 21.57 20.15 -23.59
CA LYS A 41 22.71 19.31 -23.98
C LYS A 41 22.27 17.87 -24.21
N ARG A 42 21.96 17.51 -25.46
CA ARG A 42 21.56 16.14 -25.87
C ARG A 42 22.51 15.03 -25.40
N ALA A 43 23.80 15.33 -25.20
CA ALA A 43 24.78 14.38 -24.65
C ALA A 43 24.39 13.79 -23.28
N TYR A 44 23.55 14.48 -22.49
CA TYR A 44 23.04 13.97 -21.22
C TYR A 44 21.77 13.10 -21.36
N TRP A 45 21.14 13.09 -22.54
CA TRP A 45 19.87 12.42 -22.80
C TRP A 45 20.03 11.32 -23.87
N PRO A 46 20.84 10.27 -23.63
CA PRO A 46 21.08 9.22 -24.62
C PRO A 46 19.88 8.26 -24.77
N GLN A 47 18.94 8.29 -23.84
CA GLN A 47 17.80 7.37 -23.81
C GLN A 47 16.73 7.76 -24.82
N THR A 48 16.07 6.76 -25.40
CA THR A 48 14.92 6.99 -26.28
C THR A 48 13.69 7.30 -25.43
N PHE A 49 13.00 8.39 -25.76
CA PHE A 49 11.75 8.78 -25.14
C PHE A 49 10.61 7.93 -25.69
N VAL A 50 9.94 7.14 -24.84
CA VAL A 50 8.81 6.29 -25.22
C VAL A 50 7.61 6.59 -24.34
N LYS A 51 6.57 7.19 -24.91
CA LYS A 51 5.33 7.56 -24.23
C LYS A 51 4.17 6.83 -24.89
N ASP A 52 3.39 6.08 -24.12
CA ASP A 52 2.23 5.32 -24.60
C ASP A 52 2.56 4.40 -25.80
N GLY A 53 3.71 3.72 -25.73
CA GLY A 53 4.22 2.83 -26.78
C GLY A 53 4.76 3.53 -28.04
N LYS A 54 4.80 4.88 -28.05
CA LYS A 54 5.30 5.66 -29.18
C LYS A 54 6.64 6.30 -28.86
N THR A 55 7.59 6.15 -29.78
CA THR A 55 8.87 6.87 -29.72
C THR A 55 8.68 8.35 -30.04
N LEU A 56 9.19 9.22 -29.19
CA LEU A 56 9.21 10.66 -29.41
C LEU A 56 10.58 11.10 -29.94
N SER A 57 10.61 12.19 -30.73
CA SER A 57 11.87 12.87 -31.05
C SER A 57 12.46 13.48 -29.78
N TRP A 58 13.76 13.81 -29.81
CA TRP A 58 14.42 14.45 -28.66
C TRP A 58 13.74 15.79 -28.31
N GLU A 59 13.40 16.60 -29.32
CA GLU A 59 12.75 17.90 -29.14
C GLU A 59 11.37 17.76 -28.52
N ASN A 60 10.58 16.76 -28.96
CA ASN A 60 9.25 16.53 -28.41
C ASN A 60 9.31 15.96 -27.00
N GLY A 61 10.26 15.07 -26.69
CA GLY A 61 10.40 14.54 -25.34
C GLY A 61 10.86 15.60 -24.33
N ILE A 62 11.85 16.44 -24.69
CA ILE A 62 12.30 17.52 -23.80
C ILE A 62 11.19 18.53 -23.48
N ARG A 63 10.27 18.79 -24.42
CA ARG A 63 9.12 19.69 -24.21
C ARG A 63 8.12 19.20 -23.17
N GLU A 64 8.15 17.92 -22.81
CA GLU A 64 7.33 17.37 -21.72
C GLU A 64 7.87 17.73 -20.33
N PHE A 65 9.15 18.11 -20.24
CA PHE A 65 9.85 18.31 -18.97
C PHE A 65 9.93 19.80 -18.60
N VAL A 66 8.76 20.37 -18.33
CA VAL A 66 8.61 21.79 -17.96
C VAL A 66 8.06 21.99 -16.54
N ASP A 67 8.40 23.12 -15.94
CA ASP A 67 7.91 23.60 -14.67
C ASP A 67 6.49 24.18 -14.81
N GLN A 68 5.92 24.70 -13.72
CA GLN A 68 4.55 25.23 -13.70
C GLN A 68 4.36 26.47 -14.60
N THR A 69 5.46 27.10 -15.04
CA THR A 69 5.46 28.27 -15.93
C THR A 69 5.79 27.92 -17.38
N GLY A 70 5.98 26.64 -17.70
CA GLY A 70 6.34 26.16 -19.04
C GLY A 70 7.84 26.26 -19.37
N ARG A 71 8.70 26.53 -18.38
CA ARG A 71 10.17 26.56 -18.56
C ARG A 71 10.76 25.19 -18.28
N ALA A 72 11.92 24.87 -18.84
CA ALA A 72 12.58 23.59 -18.56
C ALA A 72 12.95 23.47 -17.07
N GLY A 73 12.58 22.37 -16.43
CA GLY A 73 12.82 22.13 -15.00
C GLY A 73 11.74 21.25 -14.37
N PRO A 74 11.95 20.80 -13.11
CA PRO A 74 11.01 19.95 -12.36
C PRO A 74 9.58 20.49 -12.30
N ALA A 75 8.58 19.60 -12.27
CA ALA A 75 7.15 19.96 -12.35
C ALA A 75 6.65 20.81 -11.17
N GLY A 76 7.33 20.76 -10.02
CA GLY A 76 7.00 21.57 -8.85
C GLY A 76 7.64 22.96 -8.84
N TRP A 77 8.54 23.26 -9.78
CA TRP A 77 9.28 24.52 -9.82
C TRP A 77 8.46 25.63 -10.52
N GLN A 78 8.91 26.87 -10.37
CA GLN A 78 8.32 28.03 -11.00
C GLN A 78 9.40 28.94 -11.56
N ALA A 79 9.16 29.49 -12.75
CA ALA A 79 10.05 30.45 -13.40
C ALA A 79 11.51 29.96 -13.56
N GLY A 80 11.73 28.64 -13.64
CA GLY A 80 13.04 28.00 -13.75
C GLY A 80 13.76 27.80 -12.42
N ASP A 81 13.09 27.98 -11.28
CA ASP A 81 13.70 27.86 -9.95
C ASP A 81 12.85 27.04 -8.96
N TYR A 82 13.52 26.49 -7.96
CA TYR A 82 12.85 25.79 -6.86
C TYR A 82 12.17 26.78 -5.89
N PRO A 83 11.18 26.34 -5.09
CA PRO A 83 10.55 27.21 -4.11
C PRO A 83 11.56 27.80 -3.12
N GLU A 84 11.38 29.08 -2.77
CA GLU A 84 12.31 29.81 -1.90
C GLU A 84 12.58 29.06 -0.58
N GLY A 85 13.84 29.00 -0.17
CA GLY A 85 14.27 28.29 1.04
C GLY A 85 14.38 26.76 0.90
N GLN A 86 13.99 26.17 -0.24
CA GLN A 86 14.00 24.71 -0.42
C GLN A 86 15.26 24.13 -1.08
N GLY A 87 16.38 24.86 -1.06
CA GLY A 87 17.62 24.42 -1.72
C GLY A 87 18.19 23.09 -1.18
N GLU A 88 17.98 22.78 0.10
CA GLU A 88 18.39 21.51 0.75
C GLU A 88 17.31 20.44 0.77
N PHE A 89 16.13 20.71 0.22
CA PHE A 89 15.09 19.70 0.08
C PHE A 89 15.42 18.81 -1.11
N PRO A 90 14.96 17.55 -1.12
CA PRO A 90 15.14 16.69 -2.28
C PRO A 90 14.46 17.32 -3.49
N VAL A 91 15.11 17.23 -4.65
CA VAL A 91 14.43 17.52 -5.91
C VAL A 91 13.32 16.50 -6.12
N CYS A 92 12.12 16.99 -6.42
CA CYS A 92 10.95 16.18 -6.65
C CYS A 92 10.17 16.68 -7.88
N GLY A 93 9.18 15.90 -8.34
CA GLY A 93 8.42 16.26 -9.55
C GLY A 93 9.22 16.07 -10.83
N ILE A 94 10.11 15.08 -10.85
CA ILE A 94 10.97 14.77 -11.99
C ILE A 94 10.65 13.39 -12.56
N SER A 95 10.85 13.27 -13.86
CA SER A 95 10.73 12.02 -14.61
C SER A 95 11.97 11.14 -14.42
N TRP A 96 11.85 9.86 -14.77
CA TRP A 96 13.01 8.96 -14.80
C TRP A 96 14.08 9.46 -15.78
N TYR A 97 13.65 10.04 -16.91
CA TYR A 97 14.57 10.60 -17.90
C TYR A 97 15.36 11.79 -17.36
N GLU A 98 14.72 12.71 -16.63
CA GLU A 98 15.38 13.84 -15.96
C GLU A 98 16.40 13.34 -14.93
N ALA A 99 16.03 12.35 -14.11
CA ALA A 99 16.92 11.75 -13.12
C ALA A 99 18.14 11.09 -13.76
N ALA A 100 17.94 10.32 -14.85
CA ALA A 100 19.03 9.68 -15.59
C ALA A 100 19.94 10.70 -16.28
N ALA A 101 19.38 11.79 -16.81
CA ALA A 101 20.15 12.86 -17.44
C ALA A 101 21.03 13.61 -16.43
N TYR A 102 20.48 13.94 -15.26
CA TYR A 102 21.26 14.49 -14.16
C TYR A 102 22.37 13.54 -13.71
N ALA A 103 22.06 12.25 -13.51
CA ALA A 103 23.05 11.28 -13.07
C ALA A 103 24.24 11.24 -14.03
N ARG A 104 23.97 11.28 -15.34
CA ARG A 104 25.00 11.37 -16.39
C ARG A 104 25.77 12.69 -16.35
N TYR A 105 25.11 13.83 -16.16
CA TYR A 105 25.76 15.12 -15.97
C TYR A 105 26.74 15.10 -14.79
N ALA A 106 26.34 14.48 -13.68
CA ALA A 106 27.16 14.35 -12.47
C ALA A 106 28.28 13.29 -12.59
N GLY A 107 28.40 12.58 -13.73
CA GLY A 107 29.37 11.49 -13.90
C GLY A 107 29.02 10.23 -13.10
N LYS A 108 27.72 10.02 -12.81
CA LYS A 108 27.17 8.93 -12.00
C LYS A 108 26.12 8.12 -12.78
N SER A 109 25.46 7.18 -12.12
CA SER A 109 24.31 6.42 -12.61
C SER A 109 23.14 6.50 -11.63
N LEU A 110 21.91 6.22 -12.09
CA LEU A 110 20.86 5.81 -11.18
C LEU A 110 21.22 4.44 -10.58
N PRO A 111 20.92 4.18 -9.29
CA PRO A 111 21.06 2.85 -8.73
C PRO A 111 20.09 1.89 -9.43
N THR A 112 20.47 0.62 -9.58
CA THR A 112 19.49 -0.42 -9.87
C THR A 112 18.68 -0.75 -8.60
N ALA A 113 17.51 -1.38 -8.74
CA ALA A 113 16.67 -1.80 -7.62
C ALA A 113 17.43 -2.69 -6.63
N ALA A 114 18.39 -3.49 -7.13
CA ALA A 114 19.26 -4.33 -6.31
C ALA A 114 20.26 -3.48 -5.50
N HIS A 115 20.98 -2.55 -6.15
CA HIS A 115 21.91 -1.64 -5.46
C HIS A 115 21.19 -0.78 -4.42
N TRP A 116 20.02 -0.25 -4.78
CA TRP A 116 19.19 0.53 -3.85
C TRP A 116 18.81 -0.32 -2.64
N ARG A 117 18.36 -1.57 -2.87
CA ARG A 117 18.01 -2.50 -1.79
C ARG A 117 19.21 -2.83 -0.90
N MET A 118 20.39 -3.06 -1.47
CA MET A 118 21.61 -3.32 -0.69
C MET A 118 21.93 -2.14 0.23
N ALA A 119 21.94 -0.91 -0.31
CA ALA A 119 22.20 0.30 0.45
C ALA A 119 21.16 0.57 1.56
N GLY A 120 19.90 0.21 1.30
CA GLY A 120 18.79 0.33 2.24
C GLY A 120 18.78 -0.73 3.35
N ARG A 121 19.18 -1.96 3.03
CA ARG A 121 19.01 -3.15 3.89
C ARG A 121 20.23 -3.60 4.66
N GLY A 122 21.43 -3.46 4.10
CA GLY A 122 22.63 -3.81 4.85
C GLY A 122 22.90 -5.29 5.03
N GLY A 123 22.90 -6.12 3.98
CA GLY A 123 23.13 -7.58 4.09
C GLY A 123 22.08 -8.35 4.91
N ILE A 124 21.20 -7.66 5.63
CA ILE A 124 20.12 -8.20 6.44
C ILE A 124 19.14 -8.94 5.51
N SER A 125 18.78 -10.16 5.89
CA SER A 125 17.81 -10.96 5.14
C SER A 125 16.48 -10.21 4.95
N SER A 126 15.78 -10.47 3.85
CA SER A 126 14.45 -9.88 3.60
C SER A 126 13.51 -10.05 4.79
N TYR A 127 13.64 -11.17 5.50
CA TYR A 127 12.91 -11.52 6.72
C TYR A 127 13.20 -10.58 7.90
N LEU A 128 14.46 -10.39 8.25
CA LEU A 128 14.84 -9.51 9.38
C LEU A 128 14.61 -8.03 9.04
N TYR A 129 14.74 -7.67 7.77
CA TYR A 129 14.50 -6.30 7.33
C TYR A 129 13.01 -5.92 7.38
N SER A 130 12.12 -6.80 6.90
CA SER A 130 10.68 -6.53 6.90
C SER A 130 10.05 -6.58 8.30
N ARG A 131 10.63 -7.33 9.23
CA ARG A 131 10.07 -7.58 10.57
C ARG A 131 10.62 -6.70 11.69
N GLY A 132 11.84 -6.19 11.57
CA GLY A 132 12.48 -5.42 12.64
C GLY A 132 13.02 -4.08 12.17
N PHE A 133 13.86 -4.11 11.13
CA PHE A 133 14.59 -2.90 10.74
C PHE A 133 13.69 -1.83 10.10
N SER A 134 12.70 -2.22 9.30
CA SER A 134 11.67 -1.31 8.79
C SER A 134 10.88 -0.63 9.92
N ALA A 135 10.54 -1.36 10.99
CA ALA A 135 9.86 -0.82 12.16
C ALA A 135 10.74 0.13 13.00
N LEU A 136 12.07 0.00 12.91
CA LEU A 136 13.01 0.94 13.54
C LEU A 136 13.24 2.21 12.70
N LEU A 137 13.21 2.08 11.37
CA LEU A 137 13.42 3.17 10.42
C LEU A 137 12.17 4.01 10.17
N ALA A 138 11.00 3.39 9.99
CA ALA A 138 9.78 4.09 9.62
C ALA A 138 9.45 5.24 10.59
N PRO A 139 9.49 5.06 11.93
CA PRO A 139 9.20 6.14 12.88
C PRO A 139 10.26 7.24 12.91
N ARG A 140 11.45 6.98 12.37
CA ARG A 140 12.57 7.94 12.27
C ARG A 140 12.69 8.60 10.91
N SER A 141 11.79 8.24 10.00
CA SER A 141 11.73 8.67 8.61
C SER A 141 10.55 9.63 8.40
N ASN A 142 10.53 10.36 7.29
CA ASN A 142 9.49 11.37 7.01
C ASN A 142 8.13 10.79 6.54
N PHE A 143 7.74 9.59 7.01
CA PHE A 143 6.40 9.05 6.70
C PHE A 143 5.30 9.75 7.50
N ASN A 144 4.10 9.80 6.91
CA ASN A 144 2.95 10.55 7.42
C ASN A 144 3.22 12.06 7.57
N GLY A 145 4.16 12.60 6.79
CA GLY A 145 4.44 14.03 6.73
C GLY A 145 3.35 14.82 6.01
N VAL A 146 3.54 16.14 5.91
CA VAL A 146 2.70 17.04 5.09
C VAL A 146 3.43 17.51 3.82
N GLY A 147 4.68 17.07 3.63
CA GLY A 147 5.58 17.43 2.55
C GLY A 147 6.95 16.80 2.75
N THR A 148 7.86 17.07 1.81
CA THR A 148 9.26 16.72 1.97
C THR A 148 9.92 17.57 3.05
N VAL A 149 11.03 17.08 3.59
CA VAL A 149 11.88 17.81 4.55
C VAL A 149 13.30 17.96 3.97
N PRO A 150 14.15 18.87 4.49
CA PRO A 150 15.54 18.94 4.09
C PRO A 150 16.22 17.59 4.21
N VAL A 151 17.04 17.22 3.24
CA VAL A 151 17.72 15.92 3.24
C VAL A 151 18.58 15.76 4.50
N GLY A 152 18.55 14.57 5.11
CA GLY A 152 19.28 14.26 6.33
C GLY A 152 18.72 14.84 7.62
N SER A 153 17.57 15.53 7.57
CA SER A 153 16.91 16.05 8.79
C SER A 153 16.18 14.95 9.57
N SER A 154 15.76 13.88 8.90
CA SER A 154 15.25 12.68 9.55
C SER A 154 16.36 11.86 10.21
N SER A 155 16.07 11.24 11.35
CA SER A 155 17.05 10.43 12.10
C SER A 155 17.20 9.00 11.56
N GLY A 156 16.39 8.63 10.56
CA GLY A 156 16.45 7.34 9.87
C GLY A 156 17.71 7.24 9.03
N ILE A 157 18.61 6.33 9.42
CA ILE A 157 19.87 6.08 8.75
C ILE A 157 20.04 4.57 8.51
N THR A 158 20.55 4.19 7.33
CA THR A 158 20.88 2.79 7.03
C THR A 158 22.20 2.39 7.69
N CYS A 159 22.52 1.09 7.74
CA CYS A 159 23.78 0.63 8.33
C CYS A 159 25.03 1.12 7.58
N TYR A 160 24.90 1.51 6.30
CA TYR A 160 25.97 2.12 5.51
C TYR A 160 26.05 3.64 5.66
N GLY A 161 25.14 4.24 6.43
CA GLY A 161 25.11 5.68 6.66
C GLY A 161 24.34 6.48 5.60
N ALA A 162 23.48 5.84 4.80
CA ALA A 162 22.59 6.53 3.88
C ALA A 162 21.34 7.03 4.62
N TYR A 163 20.91 8.25 4.33
CA TYR A 163 19.72 8.89 4.90
C TYR A 163 18.58 8.88 3.89
N ASP A 164 17.37 9.12 4.39
CA ASP A 164 16.16 9.40 3.60
C ASP A 164 15.77 8.27 2.62
N MET A 165 16.35 7.08 2.75
CA MET A 165 15.97 5.91 1.91
C MET A 165 14.55 5.41 2.21
N ALA A 166 13.85 6.02 3.15
CA ALA A 166 12.48 5.72 3.47
C ALA A 166 11.74 7.04 3.77
N GLY A 167 10.62 7.27 3.10
CA GLY A 167 9.62 8.26 3.50
C GLY A 167 9.85 9.71 3.11
N ASN A 168 10.95 10.15 2.51
CA ASN A 168 11.05 11.55 2.05
C ASN A 168 10.51 11.69 0.62
N VAL A 169 11.27 11.27 -0.39
CA VAL A 169 10.74 11.00 -1.73
C VAL A 169 10.88 9.53 -2.09
N ARG A 170 10.07 9.09 -3.05
CA ARG A 170 10.31 7.84 -3.76
C ARG A 170 11.46 8.03 -4.74
N GLU A 171 12.21 6.98 -4.99
CA GLU A 171 13.43 7.10 -5.79
C GLU A 171 13.39 6.26 -7.06
N TRP A 172 13.61 6.95 -8.18
CA TRP A 172 13.81 6.32 -9.49
C TRP A 172 15.04 5.40 -9.47
N CYS A 173 14.82 4.15 -9.88
CA CYS A 173 15.87 3.16 -10.12
C CYS A 173 16.08 2.95 -11.63
N TRP A 174 17.22 2.39 -12.00
CA TRP A 174 17.56 2.12 -13.41
C TRP A 174 16.58 1.16 -14.11
N ASN A 175 16.15 0.09 -13.41
CA ASN A 175 15.48 -1.05 -14.02
C ASN A 175 14.13 -0.68 -14.66
N GLU A 176 13.85 -1.30 -15.80
CA GLU A 176 12.50 -1.35 -16.38
C GLU A 176 11.61 -2.23 -15.52
N SER A 177 10.31 -1.98 -15.59
CA SER A 177 9.26 -2.80 -14.98
C SER A 177 8.15 -3.01 -16.02
N PRO A 178 7.19 -3.94 -15.78
CA PRO A 178 6.14 -4.24 -16.77
C PRO A 178 5.33 -3.00 -17.21
N MET A 179 5.19 -2.00 -16.34
CA MET A 179 4.46 -0.77 -16.62
C MET A 179 5.32 0.50 -16.51
N GLY A 180 6.63 0.41 -16.71
CA GLY A 180 7.52 1.57 -16.80
C GLY A 180 8.89 1.37 -16.17
N ARG A 181 9.18 2.13 -15.11
CA ARG A 181 10.46 2.09 -14.40
C ARG A 181 10.25 1.83 -12.92
N VAL A 182 11.23 1.15 -12.32
CA VAL A 182 11.21 0.82 -10.89
C VAL A 182 11.39 2.07 -10.03
N ILE A 183 10.59 2.13 -8.97
CA ILE A 183 10.64 3.11 -7.90
C ILE A 183 10.82 2.37 -6.55
N ARG A 184 11.54 2.98 -5.60
CA ARG A 184 11.79 2.43 -4.26
C ARG A 184 11.62 3.49 -3.15
N GLY A 185 11.58 3.07 -1.89
CA GLY A 185 11.70 3.93 -0.70
C GLY A 185 10.38 4.46 -0.10
N GLY A 186 9.39 4.78 -0.93
CA GLY A 186 8.15 5.41 -0.48
C GLY A 186 8.34 6.89 -0.09
N ALA A 187 7.36 7.73 -0.39
CA ALA A 187 7.36 9.15 -0.04
C ALA A 187 6.58 9.44 1.26
N TRP A 188 6.63 10.70 1.66
CA TRP A 188 6.12 11.20 2.94
C TRP A 188 4.65 10.95 3.23
N ASN A 189 3.82 10.75 2.21
CA ASN A 189 2.40 10.38 2.34
C ASN A 189 2.06 8.99 1.78
N ASP A 190 3.07 8.16 1.52
CA ASP A 190 2.83 6.75 1.22
C ASP A 190 2.72 5.94 2.52
N ALA A 191 2.11 4.75 2.42
CA ALA A 191 2.11 3.83 3.54
C ALA A 191 3.54 3.40 3.91
N THR A 192 3.84 3.27 5.19
CA THR A 192 5.21 3.01 5.69
C THR A 192 5.83 1.74 5.11
N TYR A 193 5.04 0.71 4.82
CA TYR A 193 5.54 -0.53 4.20
C TYR A 193 6.00 -0.33 2.74
N MET A 194 5.68 0.79 2.09
CA MET A 194 6.19 1.08 0.74
C MET A 194 7.72 1.21 0.69
N MET A 195 8.39 1.43 1.83
CA MET A 195 9.87 1.42 1.86
C MET A 195 10.49 0.08 1.45
N ILE A 196 9.78 -1.02 1.72
CA ILE A 196 10.30 -2.37 1.43
C ILE A 196 9.86 -2.87 0.06
N ASN A 197 8.73 -2.38 -0.45
CA ASN A 197 8.11 -2.80 -1.70
C ASN A 197 8.82 -2.23 -2.93
N ILE A 198 8.69 -2.94 -4.06
CA ILE A 198 9.04 -2.41 -5.37
C ILE A 198 7.79 -1.71 -5.89
N SER A 199 7.96 -0.48 -6.33
CA SER A 199 6.94 0.32 -6.99
C SER A 199 7.30 0.48 -8.47
N GLN A 200 6.33 0.89 -9.28
CA GLN A 200 6.59 1.30 -10.65
C GLN A 200 5.77 2.52 -11.03
N ALA A 201 6.23 3.24 -12.05
CA ALA A 201 5.45 4.25 -12.73
C ALA A 201 5.97 4.46 -14.15
N SER A 202 5.16 5.12 -14.98
CA SER A 202 5.59 5.60 -16.30
C SER A 202 6.91 6.38 -16.17
N PRO A 203 7.89 6.22 -17.08
CA PRO A 203 9.13 7.00 -17.03
C PRO A 203 8.90 8.51 -17.23
N PHE A 204 7.70 8.92 -17.66
CA PHE A 204 7.24 10.31 -17.74
C PHE A 204 6.50 10.80 -16.49
N ASP A 205 6.29 9.95 -15.47
CA ASP A 205 5.61 10.37 -14.24
C ASP A 205 6.44 11.42 -13.51
N ARG A 206 5.82 12.56 -13.21
CA ARG A 206 6.46 13.72 -12.56
C ARG A 206 5.72 14.11 -11.28
N SER A 207 5.17 13.10 -10.60
CA SER A 207 4.61 13.24 -9.26
C SER A 207 5.59 13.96 -8.33
N LEU A 208 5.09 14.87 -7.50
CA LEU A 208 5.88 15.57 -6.46
C LEU A 208 6.43 14.61 -5.38
N LYS A 209 6.13 13.32 -5.50
CA LYS A 209 6.66 12.25 -4.66
C LYS A 209 7.91 11.61 -5.24
N ASN A 210 8.23 11.84 -6.51
CA ASN A 210 9.33 11.18 -7.19
C ASN A 210 10.57 12.09 -7.20
N GLY A 211 11.65 11.59 -6.63
CA GLY A 211 13.00 12.10 -6.79
C GLY A 211 13.97 10.94 -7.01
N PHE A 212 15.21 11.07 -6.56
CA PHE A 212 16.25 10.08 -6.80
C PHE A 212 17.52 10.37 -6.00
N ARG A 213 18.41 9.37 -5.99
CA ARG A 213 19.82 9.51 -5.62
C ARG A 213 20.69 8.84 -6.68
N CYS A 214 21.99 9.14 -6.71
CA CYS A 214 22.90 8.51 -7.67
C CYS A 214 23.79 7.45 -7.03
N ALA A 215 24.30 6.55 -7.86
CA ALA A 215 25.31 5.55 -7.54
C ALA A 215 26.55 5.70 -8.44
N VAL A 216 27.70 5.27 -7.94
CA VAL A 216 28.97 5.19 -8.65
C VAL A 216 29.49 3.77 -8.54
N TYR A 217 29.88 3.23 -9.68
CA TYR A 217 30.38 1.87 -9.85
C TYR A 217 31.87 1.94 -10.19
N PRO A 218 32.78 1.72 -9.23
CA PRO A 218 34.23 1.85 -9.46
C PRO A 218 34.72 1.02 -10.64
N ASP A 219 34.16 -0.19 -10.79
CA ASP A 219 34.37 -1.05 -11.93
C ASP A 219 33.02 -1.58 -12.45
N SER A 220 32.39 -0.80 -13.32
CA SER A 220 31.10 -1.17 -13.92
C SER A 220 31.12 -2.48 -14.72
N THR A 221 32.30 -2.93 -15.19
CA THR A 221 32.45 -4.18 -15.94
C THR A 221 32.27 -5.42 -15.07
N LYS A 222 32.40 -5.26 -13.75
CA LYS A 222 32.23 -6.31 -12.76
C LYS A 222 30.85 -6.35 -12.14
N ILE A 223 29.90 -5.56 -12.63
CA ILE A 223 28.51 -5.65 -12.20
C ILE A 223 27.77 -6.57 -13.17
N PRO A 224 27.11 -7.64 -12.69
CA PRO A 224 26.32 -8.51 -13.55
C PRO A 224 25.29 -7.71 -14.35
N SER A 225 25.19 -7.96 -15.66
CA SER A 225 24.19 -7.29 -16.51
C SER A 225 22.76 -7.56 -16.05
N SER A 226 22.52 -8.71 -15.41
CA SER A 226 21.27 -9.06 -14.72
C SER A 226 20.85 -8.03 -13.66
N ALA A 227 21.78 -7.32 -13.02
CA ALA A 227 21.45 -6.28 -12.05
C ALA A 227 20.73 -5.08 -12.68
N PHE A 228 20.93 -4.85 -13.98
CA PHE A 228 20.31 -3.78 -14.77
C PHE A 228 19.13 -4.26 -15.62
N ALA A 229 18.85 -5.58 -15.63
CA ALA A 229 17.76 -6.15 -16.40
C ALA A 229 16.39 -5.66 -15.90
N PRO A 230 15.33 -5.74 -16.73
CA PRO A 230 13.97 -5.48 -16.29
C PRO A 230 13.60 -6.33 -15.07
N VAL A 231 12.92 -5.71 -14.11
CA VAL A 231 12.31 -6.44 -12.99
C VAL A 231 10.99 -7.02 -13.47
N THR A 232 10.85 -8.33 -13.41
CA THR A 232 9.59 -9.03 -13.67
C THR A 232 8.84 -9.26 -12.37
N LEU A 233 7.51 -9.25 -12.42
CA LEU A 233 6.69 -9.86 -11.37
C LEU A 233 6.89 -11.39 -11.47
N GLU A 234 6.83 -12.12 -10.35
CA GLU A 234 6.93 -13.59 -10.34
C GLU A 234 5.84 -14.23 -11.22
N GLU A 235 6.05 -15.48 -11.64
CA GLU A 235 5.16 -16.21 -12.58
C GLU A 235 3.68 -16.07 -12.22
N GLU A 236 2.95 -15.34 -13.06
CA GLU A 236 1.58 -14.94 -12.81
C GLU A 236 0.62 -16.11 -13.03
N VAL A 237 -0.26 -16.35 -12.06
CA VAL A 237 -1.32 -17.36 -12.17
C VAL A 237 -2.48 -16.80 -12.98
N ASP A 238 -2.81 -17.47 -14.08
CA ASP A 238 -3.98 -17.15 -14.90
C ASP A 238 -5.26 -17.70 -14.24
N PHE A 239 -5.90 -16.89 -13.40
CA PHE A 239 -7.12 -17.26 -12.68
C PHE A 239 -8.30 -17.61 -13.61
N TYR A 240 -8.31 -17.15 -14.87
CA TYR A 240 -9.38 -17.52 -15.81
C TYR A 240 -9.25 -18.98 -16.29
N ARG A 241 -8.08 -19.60 -16.12
CA ARG A 241 -7.85 -21.03 -16.42
C ARG A 241 -8.05 -21.92 -15.21
N GLU A 242 -8.05 -21.36 -14.01
CA GLU A 242 -8.38 -22.12 -12.80
C GLU A 242 -9.85 -22.52 -12.80
N LYS A 243 -10.14 -23.73 -12.33
CA LYS A 243 -11.50 -24.22 -12.14
C LYS A 243 -11.81 -24.16 -10.65
N PRO A 244 -12.71 -23.28 -10.19
CA PRO A 244 -13.22 -23.32 -8.83
C PRO A 244 -13.80 -24.70 -8.50
N VAL A 245 -13.78 -25.05 -7.22
CA VAL A 245 -14.47 -26.25 -6.72
C VAL A 245 -15.98 -26.18 -6.99
N SER A 246 -16.65 -27.34 -7.00
CA SER A 246 -18.10 -27.38 -7.18
C SER A 246 -18.82 -26.75 -5.98
N ASN A 247 -20.08 -26.30 -6.18
CA ASN A 247 -20.91 -25.76 -5.10
C ASN A 247 -21.00 -26.71 -3.89
N ALA A 248 -21.06 -28.03 -4.11
CA ALA A 248 -21.12 -29.00 -3.02
C ALA A 248 -19.84 -28.99 -2.16
N ILE A 249 -18.66 -28.86 -2.79
CA ILE A 249 -17.39 -28.75 -2.07
C ILE A 249 -17.26 -27.38 -1.41
N PHE A 250 -17.71 -26.30 -2.07
CA PHE A 250 -17.75 -24.98 -1.47
C PHE A 250 -18.59 -24.96 -0.19
N GLN A 251 -19.75 -25.64 -0.14
CA GLN A 251 -20.52 -25.75 1.10
C GLN A 251 -19.72 -26.43 2.21
N VAL A 252 -18.96 -27.49 1.91
CA VAL A 252 -18.05 -28.13 2.89
C VAL A 252 -17.01 -27.14 3.40
N TYR A 253 -16.41 -26.33 2.51
CA TYR A 253 -15.49 -25.28 2.92
C TYR A 253 -16.17 -24.17 3.73
N LYS A 254 -17.41 -23.78 3.42
CA LYS A 254 -18.16 -22.77 4.18
C LYS A 254 -18.40 -23.23 5.63
N GLU A 255 -18.63 -24.52 5.86
CA GLU A 255 -18.87 -25.08 7.20
C GLU A 255 -17.69 -24.89 8.18
N GLN A 256 -16.45 -24.79 7.70
CA GLN A 256 -15.28 -24.61 8.57
C GLN A 256 -15.32 -23.27 9.36
N PHE A 257 -16.03 -22.27 8.84
CA PHE A 257 -16.19 -20.96 9.46
C PHE A 257 -17.33 -20.89 10.47
N ARG A 258 -18.11 -21.97 10.61
CA ARG A 258 -19.20 -22.02 11.61
C ARG A 258 -18.64 -22.23 13.01
N TYR A 259 -19.46 -21.82 13.96
CA TYR A 259 -19.26 -21.97 15.39
C TYR A 259 -20.64 -22.03 16.04
N ASP A 260 -20.71 -22.66 17.21
CA ASP A 260 -21.95 -22.73 17.98
C ASP A 260 -22.32 -21.34 18.49
N GLU A 261 -23.62 -21.04 18.54
CA GLU A 261 -24.10 -19.86 19.22
C GLU A 261 -23.68 -19.92 20.69
N ALA A 262 -22.93 -18.90 21.12
CA ALA A 262 -22.44 -18.77 22.48
C ALA A 262 -22.67 -17.34 22.98
N ASP A 263 -22.63 -17.14 24.29
CA ASP A 263 -22.69 -15.79 24.86
C ASP A 263 -21.42 -14.99 24.51
N LEU A 264 -21.61 -13.76 24.05
CA LEU A 264 -20.52 -12.83 23.77
C LEU A 264 -19.73 -12.49 25.03
N ASN A 265 -20.36 -12.52 26.21
CA ASN A 265 -19.75 -12.02 27.46
C ASN A 265 -19.10 -10.64 27.23
N ALA A 266 -19.83 -9.77 26.53
CA ALA A 266 -19.33 -8.51 26.03
C ALA A 266 -19.20 -7.47 27.15
N ARG A 267 -18.17 -6.64 27.05
CA ARG A 267 -17.90 -5.55 27.99
C ARG A 267 -17.45 -4.31 27.23
N VAL A 268 -17.92 -3.15 27.66
CA VAL A 268 -17.30 -1.87 27.31
C VAL A 268 -16.19 -1.64 28.33
N GLU A 269 -14.93 -1.77 27.89
CA GLU A 269 -13.75 -1.59 28.74
C GLU A 269 -13.59 -0.12 29.13
N TRP A 270 -13.84 0.78 28.18
CA TRP A 270 -13.96 2.20 28.42
C TRP A 270 -14.73 2.89 27.29
N ARG A 271 -15.20 4.09 27.58
CA ARG A 271 -15.88 4.99 26.64
C ARG A 271 -15.29 6.39 26.76
N LYS A 272 -14.91 6.97 25.63
CA LYS A 272 -14.38 8.34 25.51
C LYS A 272 -15.33 9.20 24.70
N GLU A 273 -15.62 10.40 25.21
CA GLU A 273 -16.49 11.41 24.59
C GLU A 273 -15.79 12.77 24.48
N ASP A 274 -14.46 12.75 24.43
CA ASP A 274 -13.59 13.93 24.36
C ASP A 274 -13.37 14.44 22.92
N ALA A 275 -13.56 13.57 21.92
CA ALA A 275 -13.48 13.95 20.51
C ALA A 275 -14.75 14.68 20.04
N PRO A 276 -14.63 15.77 19.25
CA PRO A 276 -15.80 16.57 18.83
C PRO A 276 -16.67 15.88 17.77
N ASP A 277 -16.14 14.85 17.10
CA ASP A 277 -16.78 14.23 15.95
C ASP A 277 -17.33 12.81 16.24
N TRP A 278 -16.90 12.17 17.33
CA TRP A 278 -17.31 10.80 17.66
C TRP A 278 -17.15 10.46 19.13
N ILE A 279 -17.88 9.42 19.54
CA ILE A 279 -17.65 8.67 20.77
C ILE A 279 -16.84 7.42 20.41
N CYS A 280 -15.81 7.12 21.19
CA CYS A 280 -15.00 5.92 21.00
C CYS A 280 -15.20 4.97 22.19
N GLU A 281 -15.57 3.72 21.92
CA GLU A 281 -15.65 2.66 22.91
C GLU A 281 -14.61 1.59 22.60
N LYS A 282 -13.76 1.26 23.58
CA LYS A 282 -13.02 -0.01 23.54
C LYS A 282 -13.90 -1.08 24.15
N ILE A 283 -14.12 -2.13 23.37
CA ILE A 283 -15.00 -3.23 23.74
C ILE A 283 -14.23 -4.54 23.72
N SER A 284 -14.64 -5.49 24.53
CA SER A 284 -14.11 -6.85 24.49
C SER A 284 -15.24 -7.88 24.59
N PHE A 285 -15.09 -9.00 23.88
CA PHE A 285 -16.04 -10.11 23.88
C PHE A 285 -15.33 -11.41 23.53
N SER A 286 -16.00 -12.53 23.81
CA SER A 286 -15.48 -13.88 23.54
C SER A 286 -15.36 -14.10 22.03
N ALA A 287 -14.17 -14.49 21.57
CA ALA A 287 -13.96 -15.03 20.23
C ALA A 287 -14.65 -16.40 20.11
N ALA A 288 -14.83 -16.89 18.89
CA ALA A 288 -15.54 -18.13 18.63
C ALA A 288 -14.69 -19.42 18.80
N TYR A 289 -13.52 -19.31 19.45
CA TYR A 289 -12.55 -20.39 19.57
C TYR A 289 -11.61 -20.18 20.77
N ASP A 290 -10.95 -21.27 21.20
CA ASP A 290 -9.87 -21.32 22.19
C ASP A 290 -10.15 -20.60 23.54
N ASN A 291 -11.41 -20.31 23.85
CA ASN A 291 -11.81 -19.43 24.97
C ASN A 291 -11.08 -18.07 24.96
N GLU A 292 -10.65 -17.61 23.78
CA GLU A 292 -9.95 -16.34 23.61
C GLU A 292 -10.93 -15.16 23.72
N ARG A 293 -10.47 -14.02 24.22
CA ARG A 293 -11.22 -12.75 24.13
C ARG A 293 -10.60 -11.89 23.03
N MET A 294 -11.47 -11.27 22.22
CA MET A 294 -11.05 -10.29 21.23
C MET A 294 -11.49 -8.89 21.64
N MET A 295 -10.70 -7.89 21.23
CA MET A 295 -11.06 -6.48 21.39
C MET A 295 -11.54 -5.91 20.06
N ALA A 296 -12.35 -4.86 20.14
CA ALA A 296 -12.66 -3.99 19.03
C ALA A 296 -12.84 -2.55 19.53
N TYR A 297 -12.81 -1.60 18.60
CA TYR A 297 -13.11 -0.20 18.87
C TYR A 297 -14.35 0.19 18.07
N LEU A 298 -15.39 0.65 18.77
CA LEU A 298 -16.63 1.13 18.16
C LEU A 298 -16.63 2.66 18.20
N PHE A 299 -16.64 3.27 17.02
CA PHE A 299 -16.71 4.70 16.82
C PHE A 299 -18.13 5.08 16.43
N LEU A 300 -18.81 5.84 17.29
CA LEU A 300 -20.19 6.27 17.10
C LEU A 300 -20.22 7.76 16.72
N PRO A 301 -20.96 8.14 15.67
CA PRO A 301 -21.08 9.54 15.28
C PRO A 301 -21.93 10.32 16.31
N VAL A 302 -21.56 11.57 16.58
CA VAL A 302 -22.30 12.44 17.54
C VAL A 302 -23.30 13.40 16.88
N LYS A 303 -23.21 13.58 15.56
CA LYS A 303 -24.00 14.56 14.81
C LYS A 303 -25.31 14.01 14.23
N VAL A 304 -25.54 12.71 14.38
CA VAL A 304 -26.72 12.00 13.85
C VAL A 304 -27.28 11.06 14.92
N SER A 305 -28.56 10.72 14.81
CA SER A 305 -29.24 9.85 15.79
C SER A 305 -29.22 8.38 15.35
N PRO A 306 -29.21 7.42 16.29
CA PRO A 306 -29.35 6.00 15.99
C PRO A 306 -30.74 5.65 15.40
N PRO A 307 -30.90 4.47 14.77
CA PRO A 307 -29.89 3.41 14.64
C PRO A 307 -28.86 3.69 13.53
N PHE A 308 -27.60 3.35 13.78
CA PHE A 308 -26.48 3.68 12.92
C PHE A 308 -26.22 2.58 11.87
N GLN A 309 -26.09 3.02 10.62
CA GLN A 309 -25.47 2.21 9.57
C GLN A 309 -23.98 2.03 9.92
N THR A 310 -23.49 0.79 9.86
CA THR A 310 -22.19 0.46 10.46
C THR A 310 -21.25 -0.20 9.47
N ILE A 311 -20.00 0.28 9.44
CA ILE A 311 -18.93 -0.28 8.63
C ILE A 311 -18.00 -1.08 9.54
N ILE A 312 -17.77 -2.35 9.20
CA ILE A 312 -16.81 -3.21 9.89
C ILE A 312 -15.53 -3.20 9.07
N TYR A 313 -14.46 -2.72 9.67
CA TYR A 313 -13.19 -2.53 8.99
C TYR A 313 -12.29 -3.77 9.09
N PHE A 314 -11.54 -4.06 8.02
CA PHE A 314 -10.41 -4.98 8.04
C PHE A 314 -9.13 -4.23 7.64
N PRO A 315 -8.10 -4.17 8.52
CA PRO A 315 -6.93 -3.33 8.30
C PRO A 315 -5.95 -3.87 7.25
N GLY A 316 -5.04 -3.00 6.84
CA GLY A 316 -3.92 -3.36 5.98
C GLY A 316 -2.88 -4.25 6.67
N GLY A 317 -1.89 -4.70 5.90
CA GLY A 317 -0.80 -5.55 6.41
C GLY A 317 0.01 -4.90 7.53
N GLY A 318 0.01 -3.58 7.64
CA GLY A 318 0.68 -2.83 8.71
C GLY A 318 0.26 -3.28 10.12
N ALA A 319 -1.02 -3.64 10.31
CA ALA A 319 -1.55 -4.06 11.61
C ALA A 319 -0.90 -5.34 12.18
N PHE A 320 -0.28 -6.17 11.34
CA PHE A 320 0.41 -7.41 11.73
C PHE A 320 1.76 -7.15 12.41
N TYR A 321 2.29 -5.94 12.24
CA TYR A 321 3.57 -5.53 12.81
C TYR A 321 3.39 -4.63 14.04
N LEU A 322 2.16 -4.23 14.34
CA LEU A 322 1.82 -3.48 15.54
C LEU A 322 1.50 -4.45 16.69
N ARG A 323 1.80 -4.03 17.92
CA ARG A 323 1.54 -4.82 19.14
C ARG A 323 0.66 -4.09 20.15
N ASN A 324 0.19 -2.89 19.81
CA ASN A 324 -0.60 -2.03 20.68
C ASN A 324 -1.59 -1.22 19.85
N SER A 325 -2.87 -1.29 20.22
CA SER A 325 -3.99 -0.56 19.61
C SER A 325 -4.45 0.65 20.43
N THR A 326 -3.74 1.01 21.49
CA THR A 326 -4.03 2.19 22.31
C THR A 326 -4.03 3.44 21.44
N GLU A 327 -5.01 4.31 21.67
CA GLU A 327 -5.24 5.52 20.85
C GLU A 327 -5.41 5.18 19.36
N LEU A 328 -6.23 4.18 19.05
CA LEU A 328 -6.50 3.76 17.67
C LEU A 328 -7.05 4.90 16.81
N GLU A 329 -7.70 5.90 17.42
CA GLU A 329 -8.11 7.16 16.79
C GLU A 329 -6.95 7.93 16.13
N ASN A 330 -5.72 7.75 16.62
CA ASN A 330 -4.49 8.36 16.11
C ASN A 330 -3.77 7.45 15.09
N TYR A 331 -4.25 6.22 14.89
CA TYR A 331 -3.70 5.33 13.88
C TYR A 331 -4.03 5.85 12.48
N TRP A 332 -3.02 5.94 11.62
CA TRP A 332 -3.14 6.59 10.31
C TRP A 332 -4.24 5.97 9.42
N GLU A 333 -4.49 4.65 9.51
CA GLU A 333 -5.58 4.04 8.75
C GLU A 333 -6.94 4.55 9.24
N PHE A 334 -7.11 4.75 10.55
CA PHE A 334 -8.33 5.34 11.07
C PHE A 334 -8.50 6.78 10.57
N ASP A 335 -7.52 7.65 10.79
CA ASP A 335 -7.62 9.05 10.37
C ASP A 335 -7.85 9.21 8.86
N VAL A 336 -7.05 8.50 8.05
CA VAL A 336 -7.04 8.67 6.59
C VAL A 336 -8.16 7.88 5.90
N ARG A 337 -8.59 6.73 6.43
CA ARG A 337 -9.55 5.82 5.77
C ARG A 337 -10.91 5.71 6.43
N LEU A 338 -11.06 6.08 7.70
CA LEU A 338 -12.30 5.79 8.44
C LEU A 338 -12.92 7.01 9.10
N SER A 339 -12.12 7.98 9.54
CA SER A 339 -12.62 9.13 10.31
C SER A 339 -13.71 9.90 9.57
N TYR A 340 -13.63 10.00 8.24
CA TYR A 340 -14.65 10.68 7.44
C TYR A 340 -15.99 9.93 7.44
N LEU A 341 -16.02 8.60 7.60
CA LEU A 341 -17.27 7.84 7.68
C LEU A 341 -18.03 8.23 8.95
N VAL A 342 -17.30 8.34 10.07
CA VAL A 342 -17.88 8.76 11.35
C VAL A 342 -18.29 10.22 11.33
N LYS A 343 -17.46 11.11 10.76
CA LYS A 343 -17.80 12.53 10.56
C LYS A 343 -19.03 12.74 9.67
N ASN A 344 -19.32 11.79 8.77
CA ASN A 344 -20.51 11.78 7.91
C ASN A 344 -21.62 10.85 8.46
N GLY A 345 -21.59 10.53 9.75
CA GLY A 345 -22.72 9.96 10.47
C GLY A 345 -22.89 8.44 10.32
N ARG A 346 -21.84 7.71 9.98
CA ARG A 346 -21.83 6.24 9.96
C ARG A 346 -20.98 5.70 11.10
N ALA A 347 -21.45 4.70 11.82
CA ALA A 347 -20.62 4.05 12.84
C ALA A 347 -19.53 3.22 12.18
N VAL A 348 -18.38 3.11 12.84
CA VAL A 348 -17.26 2.27 12.39
C VAL A 348 -16.87 1.34 13.52
N LEU A 349 -16.82 0.04 13.22
CA LEU A 349 -16.23 -0.95 14.09
C LEU A 349 -14.85 -1.34 13.55
N PHE A 350 -13.81 -1.20 14.38
CA PHE A 350 -12.45 -1.63 14.08
C PHE A 350 -12.07 -2.81 14.98
N PRO A 351 -12.15 -4.06 14.49
CA PRO A 351 -11.76 -5.23 15.27
C PRO A 351 -10.25 -5.40 15.37
N ILE A 352 -9.80 -5.88 16.53
CA ILE A 352 -8.44 -6.40 16.71
C ILE A 352 -8.48 -7.89 16.38
N TYR A 353 -8.23 -8.22 15.11
CA TYR A 353 -8.23 -9.59 14.61
C TYR A 353 -7.04 -10.40 15.15
N LYS A 354 -7.19 -11.73 15.18
CA LYS A 354 -6.07 -12.64 15.44
C LYS A 354 -4.89 -12.29 14.56
N GLY A 355 -3.69 -12.26 15.14
CA GLY A 355 -2.44 -11.91 14.44
C GLY A 355 -2.19 -10.41 14.27
N THR A 356 -3.06 -9.53 14.78
CA THR A 356 -2.88 -8.07 14.71
C THR A 356 -2.81 -7.44 16.10
N PHE A 357 -2.09 -6.33 16.23
CA PHE A 357 -1.95 -5.58 17.48
C PHE A 357 -1.63 -6.48 18.69
N GLU A 358 -2.36 -6.35 19.81
CA GLU A 358 -2.16 -7.14 21.03
C GLU A 358 -2.37 -8.65 20.82
N ARG A 359 -3.05 -9.04 19.73
CA ARG A 359 -3.28 -10.44 19.34
C ARG A 359 -2.27 -10.91 18.29
N GLY A 360 -1.18 -10.17 18.10
CA GLY A 360 -0.09 -10.48 17.19
C GLY A 360 0.72 -11.70 17.62
N GLU A 361 0.99 -12.61 16.68
CA GLU A 361 1.89 -13.75 16.87
C GLU A 361 2.89 -13.82 15.72
N ASP A 362 4.18 -13.76 16.04
CA ASP A 362 5.25 -13.68 15.03
C ASP A 362 5.27 -14.91 14.12
N ALA A 363 4.88 -16.09 14.63
CA ALA A 363 4.80 -17.32 13.85
C ALA A 363 3.72 -17.23 12.75
N LEU A 364 2.56 -16.65 13.05
CA LEU A 364 1.45 -16.52 12.11
C LEU A 364 1.76 -15.53 10.98
N ALA A 365 2.50 -14.47 11.29
CA ALA A 365 2.87 -13.47 10.29
C ALA A 365 3.91 -13.94 9.25
N VAL A 366 4.47 -15.16 9.38
CA VAL A 366 5.36 -15.81 8.38
C VAL A 366 4.97 -17.25 8.10
N ALA A 367 3.78 -17.65 8.51
CA ALA A 367 3.28 -18.95 8.13
C ALA A 367 3.22 -19.01 6.60
N ASP A 368 3.76 -20.09 6.04
CA ASP A 368 3.60 -20.41 4.63
C ASP A 368 2.09 -20.44 4.32
N GLU A 369 1.68 -19.69 3.30
CA GLU A 369 0.29 -19.58 2.88
C GLU A 369 -0.33 -20.95 2.54
N ASN A 370 0.48 -21.93 2.15
CA ASN A 370 0.04 -23.29 1.84
C ASN A 370 0.03 -24.23 3.06
N SER A 371 0.33 -23.71 4.26
CA SER A 371 0.33 -24.49 5.50
C SER A 371 -1.06 -24.60 6.14
N TYR A 372 -1.27 -25.66 6.92
CA TYR A 372 -2.45 -25.82 7.78
C TYR A 372 -2.52 -24.71 8.83
N LEU A 373 -1.37 -24.27 9.37
CA LEU A 373 -1.30 -23.18 10.34
C LEU A 373 -1.89 -21.88 9.77
N TYR A 374 -1.54 -21.53 8.53
CA TYR A 374 -2.07 -20.35 7.86
C TYR A 374 -3.58 -20.49 7.55
N THR A 375 -4.01 -21.71 7.20
CA THR A 375 -5.43 -22.02 6.97
C THR A 375 -6.25 -21.81 8.24
N GLU A 376 -5.87 -22.45 9.35
CA GLU A 376 -6.49 -22.26 10.67
C GLU A 376 -6.49 -20.79 11.09
N PHE A 377 -5.41 -20.09 10.79
CA PHE A 377 -5.30 -18.67 11.08
C PHE A 377 -6.33 -17.81 10.34
N LEU A 378 -6.53 -18.03 9.03
CA LEU A 378 -7.55 -17.29 8.28
C LEU A 378 -8.97 -17.66 8.74
N ILE A 379 -9.22 -18.94 9.08
CA ILE A 379 -10.50 -19.36 9.67
C ILE A 379 -10.81 -18.57 10.94
N LYS A 380 -9.82 -18.42 11.82
CA LYS A 380 -9.94 -17.63 13.05
C LYS A 380 -10.25 -16.15 12.76
N GLN A 381 -9.61 -15.55 11.75
CA GLN A 381 -9.91 -14.16 11.35
C GLN A 381 -11.32 -13.98 10.79
N VAL A 382 -11.80 -14.93 9.99
CA VAL A 382 -13.20 -14.92 9.50
C VAL A 382 -14.16 -15.07 10.68
N LYS A 383 -13.89 -15.97 11.62
CA LYS A 383 -14.71 -16.14 12.83
C LYS A 383 -14.73 -14.89 13.72
N ASP A 384 -13.59 -14.23 13.89
CA ASP A 384 -13.51 -12.93 14.57
C ASP A 384 -14.43 -11.88 13.92
N PHE A 385 -14.44 -11.80 12.57
CA PHE A 385 -15.32 -10.90 11.84
C PHE A 385 -16.80 -11.23 12.09
N LYS A 386 -17.19 -12.49 11.96
CA LYS A 386 -18.57 -12.92 12.20
C LYS A 386 -19.02 -12.61 13.63
N ARG A 387 -18.11 -12.76 14.61
CA ARG A 387 -18.37 -12.43 16.01
C ARG A 387 -18.54 -10.94 16.27
N CYS A 388 -17.91 -10.10 15.45
CA CYS A 388 -18.16 -8.65 15.46
C CYS A 388 -19.58 -8.32 15.02
N ILE A 389 -20.13 -9.03 14.02
CA ILE A 389 -21.54 -8.86 13.65
C ILE A 389 -22.45 -9.27 14.80
N ASP A 390 -22.20 -10.42 15.42
CA ASP A 390 -23.00 -10.88 16.57
C ASP A 390 -23.02 -9.82 17.69
N TYR A 391 -21.90 -9.15 17.93
CA TYR A 391 -21.83 -8.03 18.87
C TYR A 391 -22.66 -6.83 18.43
N LEU A 392 -22.56 -6.41 17.17
CA LEU A 392 -23.32 -5.29 16.63
C LEU A 392 -24.83 -5.55 16.65
N GLU A 393 -25.26 -6.78 16.39
CA GLU A 393 -26.67 -7.19 16.50
C GLU A 393 -27.21 -7.09 17.94
N SER A 394 -26.35 -7.17 18.95
CA SER A 394 -26.75 -6.98 20.36
C SER A 394 -26.90 -5.51 20.78
N ARG A 395 -26.52 -4.55 19.91
CA ARG A 395 -26.50 -3.12 20.21
C ARG A 395 -27.75 -2.42 19.67
N PRO A 396 -28.65 -1.90 20.53
CA PRO A 396 -29.90 -1.28 20.08
C PRO A 396 -29.71 -0.01 19.24
N GLU A 397 -28.55 0.64 19.33
CA GLU A 397 -28.20 1.80 18.54
C GLU A 397 -27.64 1.47 17.14
N ILE A 398 -27.48 0.19 16.79
CA ILE A 398 -26.94 -0.26 15.50
C ILE A 398 -28.07 -0.79 14.62
N ASP A 399 -28.09 -0.37 13.35
CA ASP A 399 -28.98 -0.95 12.34
C ASP A 399 -28.33 -2.22 11.76
N ALA A 400 -28.70 -3.38 12.32
CA ALA A 400 -28.19 -4.68 11.89
C ALA A 400 -28.50 -5.02 10.42
N GLU A 401 -29.49 -4.37 9.81
CA GLU A 401 -29.81 -4.54 8.38
C GLU A 401 -28.94 -3.66 7.48
N LYS A 402 -28.01 -2.87 8.05
CA LYS A 402 -27.16 -1.93 7.30
C LYS A 402 -25.69 -2.04 7.69
N LEU A 403 -25.17 -3.26 7.59
CA LEU A 403 -23.78 -3.58 7.82
C LEU A 403 -22.99 -3.62 6.51
N ALA A 404 -21.85 -2.92 6.48
CA ALA A 404 -20.91 -2.93 5.37
C ALA A 404 -19.57 -3.57 5.76
N TYR A 405 -18.97 -4.27 4.81
CA TYR A 405 -17.57 -4.65 4.88
C TYR A 405 -16.70 -3.58 4.22
N PHE A 406 -15.63 -3.18 4.90
CA PHE A 406 -14.59 -2.39 4.27
C PHE A 406 -13.21 -2.95 4.59
N GLY A 407 -12.51 -3.46 3.58
CA GLY A 407 -11.14 -3.95 3.69
C GLY A 407 -10.15 -3.08 2.93
N PHE A 408 -9.02 -2.75 3.55
CA PHE A 408 -7.89 -2.05 2.92
C PHE A 408 -6.69 -2.99 2.77
N SER A 409 -6.07 -3.05 1.59
CA SER A 409 -4.88 -3.87 1.31
C SER A 409 -5.12 -5.34 1.65
N ARG A 410 -4.45 -5.89 2.68
CA ARG A 410 -4.75 -7.24 3.21
C ARG A 410 -6.23 -7.42 3.58
N GLY A 411 -6.91 -6.38 4.05
CA GLY A 411 -8.36 -6.38 4.18
C GLY A 411 -9.08 -6.55 2.85
N GLY A 412 -8.68 -5.84 1.79
CA GLY A 412 -9.24 -6.07 0.46
C GLY A 412 -9.04 -7.51 -0.04
N VAL A 413 -7.93 -8.16 0.32
CA VAL A 413 -7.70 -9.60 0.06
C VAL A 413 -8.65 -10.49 0.88
N MET A 414 -8.82 -10.20 2.17
CA MET A 414 -9.80 -10.88 3.03
C MET A 414 -11.25 -10.66 2.58
N GLY A 415 -11.50 -9.61 1.80
CA GLY A 415 -12.74 -9.36 1.08
C GLY A 415 -13.12 -10.45 0.08
N VAL A 416 -12.19 -11.34 -0.31
CA VAL A 416 -12.52 -12.54 -1.10
C VAL A 416 -13.19 -13.63 -0.24
N LEU A 417 -12.78 -13.76 1.02
CA LEU A 417 -13.23 -14.84 1.92
C LEU A 417 -14.44 -14.42 2.76
N ILE A 418 -14.34 -13.30 3.47
CA ILE A 418 -15.34 -12.92 4.49
C ILE A 418 -16.73 -12.73 3.89
N PRO A 419 -16.93 -11.90 2.84
CA PRO A 419 -18.25 -11.71 2.24
C PRO A 419 -18.80 -12.95 1.55
N ALA A 420 -17.95 -13.89 1.11
CA ALA A 420 -18.41 -15.14 0.50
C ALA A 420 -19.07 -16.11 1.50
N VAL A 421 -18.84 -15.91 2.81
CA VAL A 421 -19.34 -16.81 3.88
C VAL A 421 -20.12 -16.08 4.99
N GLU A 422 -20.44 -14.80 4.78
CA GLU A 422 -21.19 -13.97 5.72
C GLU A 422 -22.29 -13.19 5.01
N ASP A 423 -23.49 -13.76 5.05
CA ASP A 423 -24.66 -13.28 4.31
C ASP A 423 -25.29 -12.02 4.96
N ARG A 424 -24.88 -11.64 6.18
CA ARG A 424 -25.36 -10.42 6.87
C ARG A 424 -24.73 -9.14 6.35
N ILE A 425 -23.63 -9.22 5.57
CA ILE A 425 -23.03 -8.06 4.92
C ILE A 425 -23.88 -7.62 3.74
N LYS A 426 -24.25 -6.33 3.70
CA LYS A 426 -25.10 -5.78 2.63
C LYS A 426 -24.34 -5.11 1.51
N VAL A 427 -23.13 -4.62 1.77
CA VAL A 427 -22.30 -3.92 0.78
C VAL A 427 -20.82 -4.04 1.13
N ASN A 428 -19.98 -4.15 0.10
CA ASN A 428 -18.53 -4.27 0.22
C ASN A 428 -17.80 -3.07 -0.39
N ILE A 429 -16.70 -2.67 0.27
CA ILE A 429 -15.66 -1.83 -0.29
C ILE A 429 -14.32 -2.56 -0.15
N PHE A 430 -13.67 -2.84 -1.29
CA PHE A 430 -12.33 -3.40 -1.34
C PHE A 430 -11.36 -2.33 -1.86
N ALA A 431 -10.53 -1.80 -0.98
CA ALA A 431 -9.53 -0.80 -1.32
C ALA A 431 -8.16 -1.47 -1.45
N VAL A 432 -7.51 -1.31 -2.60
CA VAL A 432 -6.19 -1.88 -2.96
C VAL A 432 -6.07 -3.37 -2.61
N GLY A 433 -7.16 -4.12 -2.82
CA GLY A 433 -7.24 -5.57 -2.67
C GLY A 433 -7.17 -6.29 -4.02
N ALA A 434 -6.86 -7.58 -4.01
CA ALA A 434 -6.82 -8.42 -5.20
C ALA A 434 -6.98 -9.91 -4.88
N LEU A 435 -7.17 -10.73 -5.91
CA LEU A 435 -7.17 -12.19 -5.81
C LEU A 435 -5.74 -12.72 -5.86
N PHE A 436 -5.38 -13.66 -4.97
CA PHE A 436 -4.07 -14.29 -4.92
C PHE A 436 -4.19 -15.82 -5.04
N ALA A 437 -3.15 -16.45 -5.61
CA ALA A 437 -3.14 -17.88 -5.90
C ALA A 437 -2.66 -18.74 -4.72
N GLY A 438 -2.10 -18.08 -3.71
CA GLY A 438 -1.71 -18.69 -2.45
C GLY A 438 -2.88 -19.28 -1.68
N GLY A 439 -2.55 -20.22 -0.79
CA GLY A 439 -3.54 -20.84 0.08
C GLY A 439 -3.85 -22.27 -0.31
N ARG A 440 -4.11 -23.08 0.72
CA ARG A 440 -4.66 -24.42 0.58
C ARG A 440 -6.06 -24.38 -0.07
N PRO A 441 -6.52 -25.44 -0.74
CA PRO A 441 -7.81 -25.45 -1.45
C PRO A 441 -8.99 -24.89 -0.64
N GLU A 442 -9.05 -25.21 0.65
CA GLU A 442 -10.09 -24.80 1.59
C GLU A 442 -10.12 -23.30 1.92
N ILE A 443 -9.08 -22.52 1.62
CA ILE A 443 -9.03 -21.06 1.81
C ILE A 443 -8.56 -20.31 0.55
N ARG A 444 -8.35 -21.01 -0.57
CA ARG A 444 -7.86 -20.44 -1.82
C ARG A 444 -8.94 -19.55 -2.43
N GLY A 445 -8.63 -18.27 -2.66
CA GLY A 445 -9.62 -17.25 -3.01
C GLY A 445 -10.44 -17.54 -4.27
N ILE A 446 -9.90 -18.27 -5.24
CA ILE A 446 -10.61 -18.65 -6.47
C ILE A 446 -11.88 -19.48 -6.19
N ASN A 447 -11.89 -20.22 -5.07
CA ASN A 447 -13.03 -21.02 -4.64
C ASN A 447 -14.13 -20.21 -3.94
N TYR A 448 -13.89 -18.91 -3.70
CA TYR A 448 -14.77 -18.04 -2.91
C TYR A 448 -15.27 -16.82 -3.69
N VAL A 449 -14.43 -16.23 -4.56
CA VAL A 449 -14.73 -14.95 -5.24
C VAL A 449 -16.07 -14.96 -6.00
N GLY A 450 -16.42 -16.09 -6.62
CA GLY A 450 -17.68 -16.27 -7.34
C GLY A 450 -18.93 -16.39 -6.45
N HIS A 451 -18.76 -16.53 -5.13
CA HIS A 451 -19.85 -16.62 -4.16
C HIS A 451 -20.16 -15.28 -3.47
N ILE A 452 -19.36 -14.24 -3.74
CA ILE A 452 -19.65 -12.87 -3.31
C ILE A 452 -20.74 -12.33 -4.22
N THR A 453 -21.95 -12.14 -3.69
CA THR A 453 -23.13 -11.75 -4.47
C THR A 453 -23.65 -10.34 -4.13
N MET A 454 -23.29 -9.82 -2.97
CA MET A 454 -23.65 -8.47 -2.54
C MET A 454 -22.90 -7.39 -3.34
N PRO A 455 -23.46 -6.16 -3.42
CA PRO A 455 -22.83 -5.03 -4.11
C PRO A 455 -21.40 -4.76 -3.65
N THR A 456 -20.49 -4.61 -4.61
CA THR A 456 -19.05 -4.54 -4.33
C THR A 456 -18.35 -3.43 -5.12
N LEU A 457 -17.74 -2.49 -4.40
CA LEU A 457 -16.85 -1.46 -4.95
C LEU A 457 -15.39 -1.89 -4.79
N MET A 458 -14.62 -1.84 -5.88
CA MET A 458 -13.18 -2.02 -5.89
C MET A 458 -12.47 -0.71 -6.28
N LEU A 459 -11.49 -0.30 -5.49
CA LEU A 459 -10.69 0.91 -5.70
C LEU A 459 -9.21 0.52 -5.72
N ASN A 460 -8.52 0.65 -6.86
CA ASN A 460 -7.15 0.16 -7.00
C ASN A 460 -6.25 1.15 -7.74
N GLY A 461 -4.95 1.10 -7.48
CA GLY A 461 -3.95 1.81 -8.29
C GLY A 461 -3.59 1.02 -9.53
N ARG A 462 -3.44 1.71 -10.66
CA ARG A 462 -3.04 1.13 -11.95
C ARG A 462 -1.63 0.56 -11.92
N TYR A 463 -0.73 1.18 -11.16
CA TYR A 463 0.69 0.83 -11.12
C TYR A 463 1.06 -0.03 -9.90
N ASP A 464 0.05 -0.50 -9.17
CA ASP A 464 0.20 -1.31 -7.97
C ASP A 464 0.91 -2.63 -8.26
N MET A 465 2.12 -2.78 -7.73
CA MET A 465 2.89 -4.02 -7.84
C MET A 465 2.61 -5.02 -6.72
N THR A 466 1.93 -4.60 -5.65
CA THR A 466 1.51 -5.48 -4.56
C THR A 466 0.24 -6.22 -4.96
N CYS A 467 -0.66 -5.51 -5.63
CA CYS A 467 -1.90 -6.03 -6.21
C CYS A 467 -1.94 -5.72 -7.71
N PRO A 468 -1.22 -6.48 -8.56
CA PRO A 468 -1.15 -6.26 -9.99
C PRO A 468 -2.54 -6.19 -10.65
N TYR A 469 -2.74 -5.17 -11.49
CA TYR A 469 -4.05 -4.95 -12.11
C TYR A 469 -4.46 -6.12 -13.02
N GLU A 470 -3.63 -6.46 -14.01
CA GLU A 470 -4.00 -7.42 -15.06
C GLU A 470 -4.20 -8.85 -14.52
N THR A 471 -3.40 -9.24 -13.52
CA THR A 471 -3.27 -10.63 -13.10
C THR A 471 -3.89 -10.95 -11.75
N ASN A 472 -4.21 -9.95 -10.92
CA ASN A 472 -4.83 -10.18 -9.61
C ASN A 472 -6.13 -9.37 -9.43
N VAL A 473 -6.12 -8.07 -9.72
CA VAL A 473 -7.29 -7.19 -9.50
C VAL A 473 -8.38 -7.42 -10.53
N LYS A 474 -8.03 -7.44 -11.82
CA LYS A 474 -8.98 -7.62 -12.91
C LYS A 474 -9.66 -8.99 -12.81
N PRO A 475 -8.95 -10.12 -12.59
CA PRO A 475 -9.61 -11.41 -12.40
C PRO A 475 -10.49 -11.43 -11.16
N MET A 476 -10.08 -10.80 -10.05
CA MET A 476 -10.96 -10.67 -8.87
C MET A 476 -12.28 -10.02 -9.25
N TYR A 477 -12.26 -8.86 -9.91
CA TYR A 477 -13.45 -8.13 -10.32
C TYR A 477 -14.32 -8.91 -11.31
N ASP A 478 -13.71 -9.48 -12.34
CA ASP A 478 -14.41 -10.21 -13.40
C ASP A 478 -15.12 -11.45 -12.84
N LEU A 479 -14.47 -12.16 -11.90
CA LEU A 479 -14.95 -13.40 -11.29
C LEU A 479 -15.89 -13.19 -10.09
N LEU A 480 -16.11 -11.96 -9.62
CA LEU A 480 -17.13 -11.68 -8.61
C LEU A 480 -18.51 -12.20 -9.06
N GLY A 481 -19.19 -12.91 -8.16
CA GLY A 481 -20.59 -13.33 -8.32
C GLY A 481 -21.61 -12.18 -8.26
N THR A 482 -21.16 -10.98 -7.87
CA THR A 482 -21.96 -9.77 -7.81
C THR A 482 -22.51 -9.40 -9.20
N PRO A 483 -23.81 -9.05 -9.31
CA PRO A 483 -24.39 -8.55 -10.55
C PRO A 483 -23.59 -7.40 -11.16
N LYS A 484 -23.59 -7.28 -12.48
CA LYS A 484 -22.74 -6.32 -13.20
C LYS A 484 -23.08 -4.87 -12.84
N GLU A 485 -24.36 -4.60 -12.66
CA GLU A 485 -24.92 -3.33 -12.20
C GLU A 485 -24.48 -2.98 -10.77
N ASP A 486 -24.20 -4.00 -9.96
CA ASP A 486 -23.88 -3.87 -8.53
C ASP A 486 -22.39 -4.02 -8.22
N LYS A 487 -21.52 -4.13 -9.24
CA LYS A 487 -20.06 -4.12 -9.07
C LYS A 487 -19.35 -3.05 -9.87
N ARG A 488 -18.43 -2.33 -9.23
CA ARG A 488 -17.64 -1.27 -9.87
C ARG A 488 -16.17 -1.38 -9.51
N LEU A 489 -15.30 -1.28 -10.51
CA LEU A 489 -13.85 -1.14 -10.34
C LEU A 489 -13.40 0.24 -10.83
N ILE A 490 -12.70 0.99 -9.99
CA ILE A 490 -12.10 2.27 -10.34
C ILE A 490 -10.58 2.16 -10.22
N LEU A 491 -9.88 2.51 -11.30
CA LEU A 491 -8.43 2.55 -11.36
C LEU A 491 -7.94 3.98 -11.30
N TYR A 492 -6.97 4.22 -10.44
CA TYR A 492 -6.29 5.50 -10.29
C TYR A 492 -4.88 5.41 -10.86
N ASP A 493 -4.36 6.51 -11.42
CA ASP A 493 -2.96 6.59 -11.84
C ASP A 493 -2.06 6.76 -10.60
N SER A 494 -2.04 5.72 -9.79
CA SER A 494 -1.33 5.59 -8.53
C SER A 494 -0.82 4.16 -8.36
N ASP A 495 0.03 3.99 -7.35
CA ASP A 495 0.57 2.69 -6.90
C ASP A 495 -0.40 2.04 -5.89
N HIS A 496 0.07 1.28 -4.90
CA HIS A 496 -0.71 0.67 -3.82
C HIS A 496 -1.33 1.68 -2.82
N PHE A 497 -2.09 2.63 -3.36
CA PHE A 497 -2.74 3.75 -2.67
C PHE A 497 -3.84 4.34 -3.55
N ILE A 498 -4.89 4.89 -2.92
CA ILE A 498 -5.98 5.63 -3.59
C ILE A 498 -5.95 7.08 -3.13
N PRO A 499 -6.00 8.07 -4.04
CA PRO A 499 -6.11 9.49 -3.70
C PRO A 499 -7.25 9.74 -2.69
N ARG A 500 -6.94 10.41 -1.58
CA ARG A 500 -7.85 10.54 -0.43
C ARG A 500 -9.22 11.12 -0.82
N ASN A 501 -9.26 12.14 -1.66
CA ASN A 501 -10.53 12.77 -2.04
C ASN A 501 -11.41 11.86 -2.89
N GLU A 502 -10.80 11.14 -3.85
CA GLU A 502 -11.53 10.15 -4.66
C GLU A 502 -12.00 8.99 -3.80
N PHE A 503 -11.15 8.53 -2.88
CA PHE A 503 -11.51 7.51 -1.92
C PHE A 503 -12.76 7.88 -1.09
N ILE A 504 -12.75 9.08 -0.48
CA ILE A 504 -13.88 9.58 0.32
C ILE A 504 -15.15 9.68 -0.53
N LYS A 505 -15.04 10.28 -1.71
CA LYS A 505 -16.16 10.48 -2.64
C LYS A 505 -16.81 9.16 -3.04
N GLU A 506 -16.02 8.21 -3.55
CA GLU A 506 -16.56 6.96 -4.07
C GLU A 506 -17.10 6.08 -2.94
N ALA A 507 -16.45 6.04 -1.77
CA ALA A 507 -16.95 5.30 -0.61
C ALA A 507 -18.29 5.84 -0.08
N LEU A 508 -18.41 7.17 0.10
CA LEU A 508 -19.65 7.77 0.59
C LEU A 508 -20.80 7.57 -0.40
N ASN A 509 -20.57 7.83 -1.69
CA ASN A 509 -21.59 7.63 -2.73
C ASN A 509 -22.06 6.17 -2.81
N TRP A 510 -21.14 5.22 -2.68
CA TRP A 510 -21.46 3.80 -2.71
C TRP A 510 -22.30 3.37 -1.51
N LEU A 511 -21.91 3.80 -0.30
CA LEU A 511 -22.65 3.51 0.92
C LEU A 511 -24.03 4.18 0.92
N ASP A 512 -24.15 5.41 0.44
CA ASP A 512 -25.44 6.11 0.34
C ASP A 512 -26.37 5.44 -0.68
N HIS A 513 -25.84 4.87 -1.76
CA HIS A 513 -26.63 4.15 -2.74
C HIS A 513 -27.22 2.85 -2.17
N TYR A 514 -26.41 2.02 -1.49
CA TYR A 514 -26.85 0.68 -1.06
C TYR A 514 -27.40 0.62 0.36
N LEU A 515 -26.94 1.47 1.28
CA LEU A 515 -27.48 1.53 2.65
C LEU A 515 -28.47 2.68 2.85
N GLY A 516 -28.59 3.56 1.85
CA GLY A 516 -29.35 4.81 1.94
C GLY A 516 -28.53 5.94 2.57
N PRO A 517 -28.90 7.21 2.31
CA PRO A 517 -28.24 8.36 2.89
C PRO A 517 -28.37 8.35 4.41
N VAL A 518 -27.38 8.92 5.09
CA VAL A 518 -27.45 9.17 6.52
C VAL A 518 -28.51 10.24 6.80
N LYS A 519 -29.31 10.03 7.85
CA LYS A 519 -30.43 10.89 8.23
C LYS A 519 -30.11 11.76 9.43
#